data_AF-A0A957USN5-F1
#
_entry.id   AF-A0A957USN5-F1
#
_cell.length_a   1.000
_cell.length_b   1.000
_cell.length_c   1.000
_cell.angle_alpha   90.00
_cell.angle_beta   90.00
_cell.angle_gamma   90.00
#
_symmetry.space_group_name_H-M   'P 1'
#
loop_
_entity.id
_entity.type
_entity.pdbx_description
1 polymer ?
#
loop_
_entity_poly.entity_id
_entity_poly.type
_entity_poly.pdbx_seq_one_letter_code
_entity_poly.pdbx_strand_id
1 'polypeptide(L)'
;MQTQINSDNAFQRPFPALTPAQRYHLDVYGYVVIEKTLTESQVGELLEALQKLKRDFLATPEPTQTVVRGCRVSALRPQHIHFAHVLETDPAVLGYLAHPRLVGMAEELVGGPVRLEESEAIINARDPQLDPKPPARYGFHTGTRPHYGTYTQNGLYHCNFVKTLTNLTELGPD
;
A
#
# COMPACT_ATOMS: atom_id res chain seq x y z
N MET A 1 1.26 39.42 -15.72
CA MET A 1 0.74 38.18 -16.34
C MET A 1 0.43 37.20 -15.22
N GLN A 2 -0.85 37.06 -14.86
CA GLN A 2 -1.32 35.98 -13.99
C GLN A 2 -1.58 34.77 -14.90
N THR A 3 -0.76 33.74 -14.76
CA THR A 3 -1.00 32.45 -15.41
C THR A 3 -2.22 31.82 -14.73
N GLN A 4 -3.36 31.80 -15.42
CA GLN A 4 -4.49 30.97 -15.01
C GLN A 4 -4.03 29.52 -15.07
N ILE A 5 -3.83 28.91 -13.91
CA ILE A 5 -3.67 27.46 -13.82
C ILE A 5 -5.04 26.87 -14.15
N ASN A 6 -5.12 26.16 -15.26
CA ASN A 6 -6.31 25.44 -15.68
C ASN A 6 -6.68 24.43 -14.59
N SER A 7 -7.76 24.67 -13.85
CA SER A 7 -8.17 23.89 -12.67
C SER A 7 -8.58 22.45 -12.98
N ASP A 8 -8.82 22.15 -14.25
CA ASP A 8 -9.39 20.87 -14.69
C ASP A 8 -8.35 19.74 -14.83
N ASN A 9 -7.04 20.06 -14.78
CA ASN A 9 -5.95 19.08 -14.73
C ASN A 9 -5.31 18.98 -13.33
N ALA A 10 -5.91 19.59 -12.31
CA ALA A 10 -5.38 19.51 -10.96
C ALA A 10 -5.59 18.10 -10.37
N PHE A 11 -4.57 17.57 -9.70
CA PHE A 11 -4.68 16.34 -8.94
C PHE A 11 -5.72 16.51 -7.81
N GLN A 12 -6.95 16.03 -8.03
CA GLN A 12 -8.08 16.24 -7.13
C GLN A 12 -8.03 15.24 -5.98
N ARG A 13 -7.64 15.73 -4.80
CA ARG A 13 -7.61 14.97 -3.55
C ARG A 13 -8.96 15.15 -2.87
N PRO A 14 -9.82 14.12 -2.83
CA PRO A 14 -11.14 14.26 -2.23
C PRO A 14 -10.99 14.54 -0.73
N PHE A 15 -11.82 15.44 -0.23
CA PHE A 15 -11.96 15.69 1.21
C PHE A 15 -13.44 15.95 1.54
N PRO A 16 -14.06 15.16 2.45
CA PRO A 16 -13.48 13.98 3.09
C PRO A 16 -13.30 12.83 2.08
N ALA A 17 -12.26 12.03 2.27
CA ALA A 17 -12.01 10.83 1.47
C ALA A 17 -12.60 9.57 2.13
N LEU A 18 -12.75 9.60 3.47
CA LEU A 18 -13.44 8.58 4.26
C LEU A 18 -14.87 9.01 4.56
N THR A 19 -15.80 8.05 4.65
CA THR A 19 -17.12 8.33 5.24
C THR A 19 -16.98 8.53 6.76
N PRO A 20 -17.93 9.22 7.43
CA PRO A 20 -17.90 9.35 8.88
C PRO A 20 -17.83 8.00 9.62
N ALA A 21 -18.50 6.97 9.10
CA ALA A 21 -18.46 5.62 9.68
C ALA A 21 -17.07 4.96 9.52
N GLN A 22 -16.44 5.13 8.34
CA GLN A 22 -15.09 4.64 8.11
C GLN A 22 -14.07 5.36 9.00
N ARG A 23 -14.19 6.68 9.12
CA ARG A 23 -13.32 7.49 9.97
C ARG A 23 -13.47 7.10 11.44
N TYR A 24 -14.70 6.98 11.93
CA TYR A 24 -14.97 6.53 13.29
C TYR A 24 -14.41 5.13 13.57
N HIS A 25 -14.58 4.19 12.64
CA HIS A 25 -14.03 2.84 12.79
C HIS A 25 -12.50 2.86 12.88
N LEU A 26 -11.83 3.66 12.04
CA LEU A 26 -10.39 3.84 12.10
C LEU A 26 -9.95 4.45 13.44
N ASP A 27 -10.59 5.53 13.89
CA ASP A 27 -10.22 6.21 15.13
C ASP A 27 -10.38 5.30 16.37
N VAL A 28 -11.32 4.34 16.34
CA VAL A 28 -11.57 3.39 17.43
C VAL A 28 -10.66 2.16 17.37
N TYR A 29 -10.48 1.57 16.18
CA TYR A 29 -9.82 0.27 16.03
C TYR A 29 -8.39 0.36 15.47
N GLY A 30 -7.97 1.53 15.01
CA GLY A 30 -6.65 1.76 14.39
C GLY A 30 -6.52 1.26 12.96
N TYR A 31 -7.62 0.78 12.35
CA TYR A 31 -7.68 0.35 10.94
C TYR A 31 -9.08 0.52 10.38
N VAL A 32 -9.22 0.51 9.06
CA VAL A 32 -10.51 0.40 8.36
C VAL A 32 -10.32 -0.32 7.03
N VAL A 33 -11.27 -1.17 6.65
CA VAL A 33 -11.29 -1.83 5.33
C VAL A 33 -12.15 -1.00 4.39
N ILE A 34 -11.59 -0.63 3.24
CA ILE A 34 -12.29 0.12 2.19
C ILE A 34 -12.45 -0.78 0.97
N GLU A 35 -13.66 -1.32 0.82
CA GLU A 35 -13.98 -2.20 -0.29
C GLU A 35 -14.00 -1.47 -1.63
N LYS A 36 -13.59 -2.18 -2.69
CA LYS A 36 -13.68 -1.73 -4.09
C LYS A 36 -13.06 -0.34 -4.30
N THR A 37 -11.93 -0.08 -3.63
CA THR A 37 -11.18 1.17 -3.80
C THR A 37 -10.63 1.27 -5.22
N LEU A 38 -10.16 0.15 -5.77
CA LEU A 38 -9.72 0.01 -7.15
C LEU A 38 -10.79 -0.71 -7.97
N THR A 39 -10.86 -0.38 -9.25
CA THR A 39 -11.65 -1.13 -10.25
C THR A 39 -10.97 -2.46 -10.59
N GLU A 40 -11.72 -3.40 -11.16
CA GLU A 40 -11.17 -4.70 -11.60
C GLU A 40 -10.03 -4.54 -12.62
N SER A 41 -10.12 -3.56 -13.52
CA SER A 41 -9.04 -3.26 -14.48
C SER A 41 -7.77 -2.81 -13.77
N GLN A 42 -7.89 -1.89 -12.81
CA GLN A 42 -6.75 -1.40 -12.03
C GLN A 42 -6.10 -2.52 -11.22
N VAL A 43 -6.91 -3.43 -10.64
CA VAL A 43 -6.40 -4.61 -9.94
C VAL A 43 -5.66 -5.53 -10.91
N GLY A 44 -6.24 -5.83 -12.08
CA GLY A 44 -5.62 -6.69 -13.09
C GLY A 44 -4.30 -6.14 -13.63
N GLU A 45 -4.26 -4.84 -13.94
CA GLU A 45 -3.06 -4.14 -14.41
C GLU A 45 -1.94 -4.18 -13.37
N LEU A 46 -2.27 -3.87 -12.11
CA LEU A 46 -1.29 -3.88 -11.01
C LEU A 46 -0.80 -5.29 -10.70
N LEU A 47 -1.69 -6.28 -10.72
CA LEU A 47 -1.32 -7.69 -10.53
C LEU A 47 -0.36 -8.16 -11.63
N GLU A 48 -0.67 -7.90 -12.90
CA GLU A 48 0.19 -8.29 -14.01
C GLU A 48 1.55 -7.57 -13.96
N ALA A 49 1.56 -6.27 -13.62
CA ALA A 49 2.80 -5.51 -13.43
C ALA A 49 3.72 -6.16 -12.37
N LEU A 50 3.17 -6.56 -11.23
CA LEU A 50 3.94 -7.22 -10.17
C LEU A 50 4.36 -8.65 -10.54
N GLN A 51 3.53 -9.41 -11.26
CA GLN A 51 3.92 -10.73 -11.76
C GLN A 51 5.01 -10.64 -12.83
N LYS A 52 4.96 -9.64 -13.70
CA LYS A 52 6.04 -9.33 -14.65
C LYS A 52 7.34 -8.99 -13.91
N LEU A 53 7.28 -8.12 -12.91
CA LEU A 53 8.43 -7.79 -12.07
C LEU A 53 9.03 -9.04 -11.41
N LYS A 54 8.18 -9.92 -10.87
CA LYS A 54 8.62 -11.23 -10.32
C LYS A 54 9.36 -12.07 -11.37
N ARG A 55 8.80 -12.21 -12.57
CA ARG A 55 9.45 -12.97 -13.66
C ARG A 55 10.80 -12.38 -14.05
N ASP A 56 10.89 -11.05 -14.13
CA ASP A 56 12.14 -10.36 -14.46
C ASP A 56 13.22 -10.62 -13.41
N PHE A 57 12.89 -10.58 -12.12
CA PHE A 57 13.83 -10.93 -11.06
C PHE A 57 14.25 -12.40 -11.10
N LEU A 58 13.31 -13.33 -11.29
CA LEU A 58 13.62 -14.76 -11.34
C LEU A 58 14.40 -15.18 -12.59
N ALA A 59 14.43 -14.34 -13.62
CA ALA A 59 15.27 -14.53 -14.80
C ALA A 59 16.73 -14.12 -14.57
N THR A 60 17.07 -13.46 -13.45
CA THR A 60 18.46 -13.10 -13.14
C THR A 60 19.17 -14.22 -12.36
N PRO A 61 20.51 -14.34 -12.47
CA PRO A 61 21.25 -15.36 -11.73
C PRO A 61 21.17 -15.19 -10.21
N GLU A 62 21.17 -13.95 -9.73
CA GLU A 62 21.19 -13.60 -8.30
C GLU A 62 20.09 -12.56 -7.99
N PRO A 63 18.81 -12.98 -7.85
CA PRO A 63 17.67 -12.05 -7.73
C PRO A 63 17.75 -11.11 -6.53
N THR A 64 18.35 -11.54 -5.41
CA THR A 64 18.49 -10.76 -4.17
C THR A 64 19.65 -9.75 -4.21
N GLN A 65 20.54 -9.86 -5.20
CA GLN A 65 21.67 -8.95 -5.41
C GLN A 65 21.50 -8.09 -6.67
N THR A 66 20.36 -8.20 -7.35
CA THR A 66 20.05 -7.46 -8.56
C THR A 66 19.06 -6.33 -8.28
N VAL A 67 19.16 -5.26 -9.05
CA VAL A 67 18.15 -4.18 -9.10
C VAL A 67 17.45 -4.25 -10.45
N VAL A 68 16.12 -4.25 -10.43
CA VAL A 68 15.28 -4.23 -11.65
C VAL A 68 14.39 -3.00 -11.56
N ARG A 69 14.60 -2.03 -12.46
CA ARG A 69 13.81 -0.78 -12.54
C ARG A 69 13.69 -0.07 -11.17
N GLY A 70 14.83 0.14 -10.51
CA GLY A 70 14.89 0.81 -9.19
C GLY A 70 14.46 -0.06 -8.00
N CYS A 71 13.75 -1.16 -8.25
CA CYS A 71 13.31 -2.10 -7.21
C CYS A 71 14.40 -3.10 -6.84
N ARG A 72 14.34 -3.61 -5.60
CA ARG A 72 15.16 -4.70 -5.07
C ARG A 72 14.30 -5.79 -4.44
N VAL A 73 14.80 -7.02 -4.42
CA VAL A 73 14.19 -8.12 -3.63
C VAL A 73 14.79 -8.10 -2.23
N SER A 74 13.99 -7.76 -1.23
CA SER A 74 14.41 -7.68 0.18
C SER A 74 14.23 -9.02 0.93
N ALA A 75 13.38 -9.91 0.41
CA ALA A 75 13.29 -11.30 0.88
C ALA A 75 12.85 -12.23 -0.25
N LEU A 76 13.47 -13.40 -0.33
CA LEU A 76 13.12 -14.46 -1.29
C LEU A 76 13.08 -15.83 -0.61
N ARG A 77 11.92 -16.47 -0.65
CA ARG A 77 11.62 -17.82 -0.14
C ARG A 77 10.70 -18.53 -1.16
N PRO A 78 10.58 -19.87 -1.15
CA PRO A 78 9.89 -20.59 -2.23
C PRO A 78 8.47 -20.09 -2.56
N GLN A 79 7.66 -19.71 -1.56
CA GLN A 79 6.31 -19.18 -1.74
C GLN A 79 6.19 -17.67 -1.47
N HIS A 80 7.30 -16.97 -1.22
CA HIS A 80 7.28 -15.60 -0.75
C HIS A 80 8.39 -14.77 -1.40
N ILE A 81 8.01 -13.67 -2.04
CA ILE A 81 8.93 -12.65 -2.52
C ILE A 81 8.48 -11.28 -2.03
N HIS A 82 9.42 -10.54 -1.47
CA HIS A 82 9.22 -9.18 -0.99
C HIS A 82 10.03 -8.21 -1.85
N PHE A 83 9.34 -7.23 -2.41
CA PHE A 83 9.90 -6.15 -3.22
C PHE A 83 9.93 -4.85 -2.43
N ALA A 84 11.06 -4.16 -2.47
CA ALA A 84 11.19 -2.82 -1.93
C ALA A 84 11.51 -1.83 -3.07
N HIS A 85 10.99 -0.60 -2.96
CA HIS A 85 11.11 0.48 -3.94
C HIS A 85 10.39 0.16 -5.26
N VAL A 86 9.12 -0.22 -5.18
CA VAL A 86 8.33 -0.58 -6.37
C VAL A 86 7.86 0.63 -7.20
N LEU A 87 8.00 1.85 -6.69
CA LEU A 87 7.52 3.10 -7.29
C LEU A 87 7.76 3.22 -8.81
N GLU A 88 8.97 2.90 -9.27
CA GLU A 88 9.41 3.14 -10.66
C GLU A 88 9.28 1.90 -11.56
N THR A 89 8.68 0.82 -11.04
CA THR A 89 8.73 -0.49 -11.71
C THR A 89 7.76 -0.62 -12.87
N ASP A 90 6.62 0.08 -12.82
CA ASP A 90 5.57 0.05 -13.83
C ASP A 90 4.61 1.26 -13.68
N PRO A 91 4.09 1.84 -14.79
CA PRO A 91 3.08 2.90 -14.71
C PRO A 91 1.84 2.55 -13.89
N ALA A 92 1.39 1.29 -13.86
CA ALA A 92 0.26 0.86 -13.04
C ALA A 92 0.57 0.98 -11.54
N VAL A 93 1.83 0.70 -11.14
CA VAL A 93 2.29 0.86 -9.75
C VAL A 93 2.32 2.33 -9.37
N LEU A 94 2.88 3.21 -10.22
CA LEU A 94 2.87 4.65 -9.98
C LEU A 94 1.44 5.20 -9.90
N GLY A 95 0.56 4.77 -10.80
CA GLY A 95 -0.85 5.17 -10.82
C GLY A 95 -1.59 4.76 -9.53
N TYR A 96 -1.28 3.58 -8.98
CA TYR A 96 -1.77 3.15 -7.68
C TYR A 96 -1.23 4.00 -6.53
N LEU A 97 0.09 4.20 -6.46
CA LEU A 97 0.73 4.97 -5.37
C LEU A 97 0.30 6.44 -5.36
N ALA A 98 -0.03 6.98 -6.53
CA ALA A 98 -0.59 8.31 -6.70
C ALA A 98 -2.12 8.29 -6.87
N HIS A 99 -2.84 7.26 -6.44
CA HIS A 99 -4.28 7.21 -6.63
C HIS A 99 -4.99 8.32 -5.81
N PRO A 100 -5.80 9.22 -6.41
CA PRO A 100 -6.29 10.41 -5.71
C PRO A 100 -7.07 10.11 -4.44
N ARG A 101 -7.90 9.06 -4.45
CA ARG A 101 -8.63 8.61 -3.25
C ARG A 101 -7.71 8.08 -2.15
N LEU A 102 -6.62 7.37 -2.49
CA LEU A 102 -5.68 6.84 -1.50
C LEU A 102 -4.88 7.97 -0.86
N VAL A 103 -4.40 8.91 -1.68
CA VAL A 103 -3.71 10.11 -1.21
C VAL A 103 -4.64 10.97 -0.35
N GLY A 104 -5.90 11.17 -0.77
CA GLY A 104 -6.88 11.92 0.01
C GLY A 104 -7.14 11.30 1.40
N MET A 105 -7.25 9.96 1.49
CA MET A 105 -7.39 9.28 2.79
C MET A 105 -6.15 9.48 3.68
N ALA A 106 -4.95 9.40 3.10
CA ALA A 106 -3.72 9.65 3.84
C ALA A 106 -3.62 11.10 4.35
N GLU A 107 -3.91 12.09 3.49
CA GLU A 107 -3.92 13.50 3.87
C GLU A 107 -4.99 13.83 4.92
N GLU A 108 -6.18 13.22 4.83
CA GLU A 108 -7.25 13.40 5.82
C GLU A 108 -6.84 12.89 7.22
N LEU A 109 -6.10 11.78 7.29
CA LEU A 109 -5.63 11.20 8.54
C LEU A 109 -4.41 11.93 9.11
N VAL A 110 -3.49 12.34 8.24
CA VAL A 110 -2.32 13.14 8.62
C VAL A 110 -2.75 14.56 8.97
N GLY A 111 -3.85 15.08 8.44
CA GLY A 111 -4.29 16.46 8.68
C GLY A 111 -3.53 17.49 7.84
N GLY A 112 -3.02 17.08 6.68
CA GLY A 112 -2.25 17.94 5.78
C GLY A 112 -1.58 17.19 4.63
N PRO A 113 -0.79 17.88 3.81
CA PRO A 113 -0.08 17.27 2.68
C PRO A 113 0.86 16.15 3.13
N VAL A 114 0.91 15.07 2.35
CA VAL A 114 1.73 13.89 2.65
C VAL A 114 2.84 13.67 1.62
N ARG A 115 3.83 12.85 2.00
CA ARG A 115 4.86 12.33 1.10
C ARG A 115 4.84 10.80 1.15
N LEU A 116 5.16 10.18 0.02
CA LEU A 116 5.38 8.74 -0.04
C LEU A 116 6.68 8.42 0.71
N GLU A 117 6.57 7.67 1.80
CA GLU A 117 7.72 7.24 2.59
C GLU A 117 8.27 5.89 2.10
N GLU A 118 7.37 4.96 1.78
CA GLU A 118 7.70 3.56 1.47
C GLU A 118 6.77 3.03 0.38
N SER A 119 7.33 2.27 -0.57
CA SER A 119 6.58 1.51 -1.57
C SER A 119 7.10 0.08 -1.63
N GLU A 120 6.26 -0.86 -1.22
CA GLU A 120 6.57 -2.27 -1.12
C GLU A 120 5.47 -3.11 -1.77
N ALA A 121 5.86 -4.29 -2.26
CA ALA A 121 4.90 -5.29 -2.72
C ALA A 121 5.33 -6.67 -2.25
N ILE A 122 4.36 -7.48 -1.85
CA ILE A 122 4.58 -8.85 -1.40
C ILE A 122 3.76 -9.76 -2.29
N ILE A 123 4.41 -10.74 -2.91
CA ILE A 123 3.72 -11.87 -3.52
C ILE A 123 3.98 -13.06 -2.61
N ASN A 124 2.89 -13.58 -2.03
CA ASN A 124 2.94 -14.68 -1.10
C ASN A 124 1.88 -15.73 -1.47
N ALA A 125 2.17 -16.99 -1.15
CA ALA A 125 1.21 -18.08 -1.20
C ALA A 125 1.37 -18.94 0.05
N ARG A 126 0.29 -19.59 0.48
CA ARG A 126 0.37 -20.59 1.56
C ARG A 126 1.26 -21.75 1.09
N ASP A 127 2.09 -22.27 1.99
CA ASP A 127 2.84 -23.50 1.73
C ASP A 127 1.84 -24.67 1.63
N PRO A 128 1.74 -25.38 0.49
CA PRO A 128 0.80 -26.50 0.33
C PRO A 128 1.11 -27.68 1.24
N GLN A 129 2.31 -27.73 1.83
CA GLN A 129 2.74 -28.77 2.77
C GLN A 129 2.54 -28.36 4.24
N LEU A 130 2.03 -27.16 4.50
CA LEU A 130 1.80 -26.68 5.86
C LEU A 130 0.72 -27.53 6.54
N ASP A 131 1.07 -28.19 7.65
CA ASP A 131 0.08 -28.83 8.53
C ASP A 131 -0.83 -27.73 9.11
N PRO A 132 -2.16 -27.76 8.87
CA PRO A 132 -3.08 -26.76 9.38
C PRO A 132 -3.39 -26.94 10.88
N LYS A 133 -2.97 -28.05 11.50
CA LYS A 133 -3.31 -28.39 12.89
C LYS A 133 -2.66 -27.48 13.95
N PRO A 134 -1.39 -27.07 13.84
CA PRO A 134 -0.79 -26.18 14.82
C PRO A 134 -1.48 -24.81 14.79
N PRO A 135 -1.64 -24.14 15.95
CA PRO A 135 -2.16 -22.77 15.97
C PRO A 135 -1.24 -21.85 15.18
N ALA A 136 -1.84 -21.02 14.32
CA ALA A 136 -1.12 -20.04 13.53
C ALA A 136 -0.30 -19.11 14.44
N ARG A 137 0.99 -18.96 14.12
CA ARG A 137 1.85 -18.00 14.80
C ARG A 137 1.75 -16.66 14.09
N TYR A 138 1.00 -15.74 14.67
CA TYR A 138 0.89 -14.38 14.15
C TYR A 138 2.10 -13.57 14.65
N GLY A 139 2.96 -13.13 13.72
CA GLY A 139 4.10 -12.25 14.00
C GLY A 139 3.64 -10.81 14.24
N PHE A 140 2.82 -10.59 15.27
CA PHE A 140 2.28 -9.28 15.60
C PHE A 140 3.41 -8.27 15.82
N HIS A 141 3.33 -7.15 15.11
CA HIS A 141 4.24 -6.03 15.22
C HIS A 141 3.46 -4.73 15.00
N THR A 142 3.98 -3.62 15.49
CA THR A 142 3.42 -2.29 15.22
C THR A 142 4.31 -1.56 14.21
N GLY A 143 3.71 -0.78 13.32
CA GLY A 143 4.48 0.06 12.38
C GLY A 143 5.15 1.25 13.06
N THR A 144 4.57 1.73 14.15
CA THR A 144 5.10 2.83 14.97
C THR A 144 4.66 2.66 16.43
N ARG A 145 5.08 3.57 17.30
CA ARG A 145 4.68 3.60 18.73
C ARG A 145 3.76 4.79 18.99
N PRO A 146 2.78 4.66 19.90
CA PRO A 146 2.05 5.82 20.42
C PRO A 146 3.01 6.91 20.90
N HIS A 147 2.65 8.18 20.71
CA HIS A 147 3.48 9.38 20.94
C HIS A 147 4.62 9.64 19.94
N TYR A 148 5.01 8.65 19.13
CA TYR A 148 5.94 8.85 18.01
C TYR A 148 5.20 8.90 16.67
N GLY A 149 4.16 8.08 16.52
CA GLY A 149 3.36 7.95 15.32
C GLY A 149 2.14 8.87 15.23
N THR A 150 1.84 9.60 16.31
CA THR A 150 0.50 10.16 16.54
C THR A 150 0.58 11.50 17.25
N TYR A 151 -0.33 12.41 16.95
CA TYR A 151 -0.46 13.69 17.64
C TYR A 151 -1.92 14.17 17.68
N THR A 152 -2.21 15.14 18.56
CA THR A 152 -3.53 15.77 18.65
C THR A 152 -3.40 17.26 18.32
N GLN A 153 -4.25 17.75 17.43
CA GLN A 153 -4.31 19.17 17.07
C GLN A 153 -5.77 19.56 16.84
N ASN A 154 -6.19 20.74 17.31
CA ASN A 154 -7.57 21.24 17.15
C ASN A 154 -8.66 20.26 17.61
N GLY A 155 -8.38 19.46 18.65
CA GLY A 155 -9.31 18.45 19.17
C GLY A 155 -9.43 17.19 18.31
N LEU A 156 -8.62 17.04 17.26
CA LEU A 156 -8.60 15.89 16.38
C LEU A 156 -7.34 15.06 16.58
N TYR A 157 -7.51 13.74 16.47
CA TYR A 157 -6.42 12.77 16.48
C TYR A 157 -5.84 12.61 15.07
N HIS A 158 -4.52 12.61 14.98
CA HIS A 158 -3.77 12.50 13.73
C HIS A 158 -2.69 11.42 13.82
N CYS A 159 -2.45 10.75 12.70
CA CYS A 159 -1.35 9.82 12.51
C CYS A 159 -0.32 10.47 11.58
N ASN A 160 0.95 10.57 11.97
CA ASN A 160 1.98 11.11 11.08
C ASN A 160 2.45 10.10 10.01
N PHE A 161 2.04 8.84 10.16
CA PHE A 161 2.38 7.74 9.27
C PHE A 161 1.17 6.82 9.11
N VAL A 162 0.77 6.60 7.85
CA VAL A 162 -0.37 5.77 7.49
C VAL A 162 0.09 4.74 6.46
N LYS A 163 -0.24 3.47 6.69
CA LYS A 163 -0.02 2.41 5.69
C LYS A 163 -1.33 2.11 4.98
N THR A 164 -1.28 2.05 3.66
CA THR A 164 -2.35 1.47 2.84
C THR A 164 -1.93 0.08 2.39
N LEU A 165 -2.69 -0.93 2.78
CA LEU A 165 -2.50 -2.31 2.35
C LEU A 165 -3.63 -2.67 1.38
N THR A 166 -3.26 -3.00 0.14
CA THR A 166 -4.23 -3.37 -0.89
C THR A 166 -4.00 -4.81 -1.32
N ASN A 167 -5.05 -5.61 -1.21
CA ASN A 167 -5.03 -6.99 -1.69
C ASN A 167 -5.36 -7.00 -3.19
N LEU A 168 -4.53 -7.69 -3.98
CA LEU A 168 -4.71 -7.85 -5.42
C LEU A 168 -5.27 -9.22 -5.82
N THR A 169 -5.44 -10.07 -4.82
CA THR A 169 -6.11 -11.36 -4.92
C THR A 169 -7.11 -11.46 -3.77
N GLU A 170 -8.14 -12.28 -3.96
CA GLU A 170 -9.07 -12.60 -2.87
C GLU A 170 -8.30 -13.16 -1.67
N LEU A 171 -8.59 -12.62 -0.48
CA LEU A 171 -8.14 -13.20 0.77
C LEU A 171 -9.14 -14.29 1.16
N GLY A 172 -8.84 -15.52 0.77
CA GLY A 172 -9.62 -16.67 1.19
C GLY A 172 -9.50 -16.91 2.70
N PRO A 173 -10.35 -17.77 3.27
CA PRO A 173 -10.12 -18.34 4.61
C PRO A 173 -8.83 -19.19 4.67
N ASP A 174 -8.29 -19.56 3.50
CA ASP A 174 -7.09 -20.37 3.27
C ASP A 174 -5.91 -19.49 2.82
#